data_AF-A0A0F8XEW5-F1
#
_entry.id   AF-A0A0F8XEW5-F1
#
_cell.length_a   1.000
_cell.length_b   1.000
_cell.length_c   1.000
_cell.angle_alpha   90.00
_cell.angle_beta   90.00
_cell.angle_gamma   90.00
#
_symmetry.space_group_name_H-M   'P 1'
#
loop_
_entity.id
_entity.type
_entity.pdbx_description
1 polymer ?
#
loop_
_entity_poly.entity_id
_entity_poly.type
_entity_poly.pdbx_seq_one_letter_code
_entity_poly.pdbx_strand_id
1 'polypeptide(L)'
;MAKLSLDFEKVWRRHVSLYSDLFVCSLLMLPQYERLTGNEDDVSIILWDCLERTCQRYARDKNQEIACPKFQVPVQSISMAKRTSANALKKPDFTCFKYNPLSASEVALHIECKFLGKPKPLSPSWKFNENYVIRGIKRFDSHTHQYGINATCGMMIGYIISMTPKNIEAEVNDYQKKHMRDYREIKFSFDTTPLFQTRQNIKRKYVKSNQFELIHLWV
;
A
#
# COMPACT_ATOMS: atom_id res chain seq x y z
N MET A 1 22.01 2.17 -26.54
CA MET A 1 21.21 2.71 -25.42
C MET A 1 20.06 1.79 -24.94
N ALA A 2 19.56 0.82 -25.74
CA ALA A 2 18.48 -0.08 -25.30
C ALA A 2 18.84 -1.14 -24.24
N LYS A 3 20.12 -1.52 -24.12
CA LYS A 3 20.58 -2.60 -23.21
C LYS A 3 20.51 -2.23 -21.72
N LEU A 4 20.58 -0.94 -21.40
CA LEU A 4 20.55 -0.41 -20.04
C LEU A 4 19.11 -0.21 -19.51
N SER A 5 18.14 0.15 -20.37
CA SER A 5 16.75 0.33 -19.94
C SER A 5 16.03 -0.98 -19.62
N LEU A 6 16.35 -2.05 -20.35
CA LEU A 6 15.81 -3.40 -20.09
C LEU A 6 16.30 -4.00 -18.75
N ASP A 7 17.44 -3.52 -18.23
CA ASP A 7 18.01 -4.05 -17.00
C ASP A 7 17.31 -3.50 -15.76
N PHE A 8 17.04 -2.19 -15.72
CA PHE A 8 16.35 -1.61 -14.56
C PHE A 8 14.92 -2.12 -14.40
N GLU A 9 14.14 -2.28 -15.48
CA GLU A 9 12.79 -2.86 -15.39
C GLU A 9 12.79 -4.29 -14.84
N LYS A 10 13.82 -5.09 -15.15
CA LYS A 10 13.98 -6.43 -14.59
C LYS A 10 14.36 -6.37 -13.11
N VAL A 11 15.26 -5.47 -12.73
CA VAL A 11 15.65 -5.23 -11.33
C VAL A 11 14.47 -4.71 -10.52
N TRP A 12 13.68 -3.79 -11.07
CA TRP A 12 12.48 -3.24 -10.45
C TRP A 12 11.42 -4.31 -10.23
N ARG A 13 11.12 -5.15 -11.24
CA ARG A 13 10.18 -6.27 -11.05
C ARG A 13 10.63 -7.23 -9.96
N ARG A 14 11.93 -7.53 -9.86
CA ARG A 14 12.48 -8.35 -8.76
C ARG A 14 12.32 -7.67 -7.41
N HIS A 15 12.55 -6.36 -7.34
CA HIS A 15 12.33 -5.56 -6.13
C HIS A 15 10.85 -5.61 -5.71
N VAL A 16 9.92 -5.38 -6.62
CA VAL A 16 8.47 -5.44 -6.37
C VAL A 16 8.04 -6.83 -5.93
N SER A 17 8.55 -7.89 -6.58
CA SER A 17 8.27 -9.29 -6.19
C SER A 17 8.76 -9.57 -4.77
N LEU A 18 10.03 -9.21 -4.46
CA LEU A 18 10.60 -9.40 -3.13
C LEU A 18 9.73 -8.75 -2.05
N TYR A 19 9.39 -7.46 -2.21
CA TYR A 19 8.61 -6.78 -1.21
C TYR A 19 7.16 -7.27 -1.15
N SER A 20 6.56 -7.66 -2.28
CA SER A 20 5.24 -8.33 -2.27
C SER A 20 5.28 -9.62 -1.45
N ASP A 21 6.29 -10.45 -1.63
CA ASP A 21 6.44 -11.70 -0.86
C ASP A 21 6.68 -11.45 0.63
N LEU A 22 7.49 -10.43 0.96
CA LEU A 22 7.72 -10.02 2.35
C LEU A 22 6.42 -9.55 3.01
N PHE A 23 5.66 -8.65 2.36
CA PHE A 23 4.38 -8.18 2.86
C PHE A 23 3.37 -9.33 2.99
N VAL A 24 3.25 -10.22 2.01
CA VAL A 24 2.37 -11.39 2.10
C VAL A 24 2.73 -12.26 3.30
N CYS A 25 4.01 -12.60 3.48
CA CYS A 25 4.46 -13.39 4.63
C CYS A 25 4.16 -12.68 5.95
N SER A 26 4.42 -11.38 6.04
CA SER A 26 4.20 -10.60 7.27
C SER A 26 2.71 -10.41 7.58
N LEU A 27 1.87 -10.19 6.59
CA LEU A 27 0.42 -10.07 6.77
C LEU A 27 -0.19 -11.38 7.28
N LEU A 28 0.32 -12.53 6.80
CA LEU A 28 -0.10 -13.85 7.31
C LEU A 28 0.34 -14.13 8.76
N MET A 29 1.25 -13.33 9.32
CA MET A 29 1.64 -13.41 10.73
C MET A 29 0.73 -12.58 11.63
N LEU A 30 0.02 -11.57 11.12
CA LEU A 30 -0.83 -10.69 11.92
C LEU A 30 -1.86 -11.43 12.79
N PRO A 31 -2.57 -12.48 12.31
CA PRO A 31 -3.56 -13.18 13.13
C PRO A 31 -2.99 -13.86 14.38
N GLN A 32 -1.66 -14.04 14.45
CA GLN A 32 -0.98 -14.63 15.61
C GLN A 32 -0.87 -13.65 16.79
N TYR A 33 -1.15 -12.37 16.57
CA TYR A 33 -1.11 -11.35 17.60
C TYR A 33 -2.49 -11.25 18.28
N GLU A 34 -2.56 -11.56 19.56
CA GLU A 34 -3.78 -11.53 20.39
C GLU A 34 -4.43 -10.13 20.51
N ARG A 35 -3.78 -9.08 19.99
CA ARG A 35 -4.16 -7.67 20.14
C ARG A 35 -4.22 -6.90 18.82
N LEU A 36 -4.88 -7.44 17.80
CA LEU A 36 -5.32 -6.62 16.65
C LEU A 36 -6.49 -5.67 17.00
N THR A 37 -6.57 -5.24 18.26
CA THR A 37 -7.56 -4.28 18.76
C THR A 37 -6.92 -2.90 18.75
N GLY A 38 -7.39 -1.99 17.90
CA GLY A 38 -6.77 -0.68 17.79
C GLY A 38 -7.30 0.18 16.65
N ASN A 39 -6.56 1.25 16.37
CA ASN A 39 -6.71 2.05 15.16
C ASN A 39 -5.81 1.51 14.01
N GLU A 40 -5.93 2.09 12.82
CA GLU A 40 -5.19 1.68 11.61
C GLU A 40 -3.66 1.73 11.78
N ASP A 41 -3.18 2.69 12.58
CA ASP A 41 -1.76 2.88 12.84
C ASP A 41 -1.22 1.77 13.76
N ASP A 42 -2.00 1.34 14.77
CA ASP A 42 -1.62 0.26 15.68
C ASP A 42 -1.38 -1.06 14.92
N VAL A 43 -2.26 -1.39 13.97
CA VAL A 43 -2.10 -2.59 13.13
C VAL A 43 -0.88 -2.45 12.21
N SER A 44 -0.62 -1.25 11.70
CA SER A 44 0.55 -1.00 10.85
C SER A 44 1.87 -1.07 11.62
N ILE A 45 1.88 -0.69 12.90
CA ILE A 45 3.04 -0.89 13.79
C ILE A 45 3.31 -2.39 14.01
N ILE A 46 2.27 -3.19 14.22
CA ILE A 46 2.42 -4.65 14.35
C ILE A 46 2.91 -5.27 13.02
N LEU A 47 2.39 -4.80 11.89
CA LEU A 47 2.86 -5.22 10.56
C LEU A 47 4.33 -4.89 10.37
N TRP A 48 4.79 -3.73 10.84
CA TRP A 48 6.21 -3.36 10.78
C TRP A 48 7.10 -4.33 11.57
N ASP A 49 6.72 -4.71 12.79
CA ASP A 49 7.42 -5.75 13.57
C ASP A 49 7.44 -7.11 12.83
N CYS A 50 6.33 -7.49 12.20
CA CYS A 50 6.26 -8.70 11.37
C CYS A 50 7.22 -8.61 10.16
N LEU A 51 7.30 -7.44 9.52
CA LEU A 51 8.18 -7.18 8.39
C LEU A 51 9.65 -7.26 8.79
N GLU A 52 10.05 -6.71 9.94
CA GLU A 52 11.42 -6.80 10.43
C GLU A 52 11.84 -8.27 10.60
N ARG A 53 11.00 -9.08 11.27
CA ARG A 53 11.26 -10.52 11.46
C ARG A 53 11.31 -11.26 10.13
N THR A 54 10.40 -10.94 9.21
CA THR A 54 10.35 -11.57 7.88
C THR A 54 11.59 -11.22 7.05
N CYS A 55 12.02 -9.95 7.05
CA CYS A 55 13.23 -9.49 6.38
C CYS A 55 14.48 -10.19 6.94
N GLN A 56 14.61 -10.27 8.26
CA GLN A 56 15.73 -10.96 8.92
C GLN A 56 15.77 -12.46 8.55
N ARG A 57 14.61 -13.13 8.54
CA ARG A 57 14.53 -14.54 8.13
C ARG A 57 14.95 -14.71 6.67
N TYR A 58 14.37 -13.91 5.77
CA TYR A 58 14.66 -13.99 4.33
C TYR A 58 16.14 -13.68 4.05
N ALA A 59 16.73 -12.72 4.78
CA ALA A 59 18.14 -12.36 4.65
C ALA A 59 19.06 -13.52 5.01
N ARG A 60 18.75 -14.24 6.09
CA ARG A 60 19.48 -15.46 6.50
C ARG A 60 19.33 -16.58 5.47
N ASP A 61 18.09 -16.88 5.07
CA ASP A 61 17.80 -18.00 4.16
C ASP A 61 18.42 -17.83 2.77
N LYS A 62 18.55 -16.58 2.31
CA LYS A 62 19.16 -16.26 1.00
C LYS A 62 20.61 -15.82 1.08
N ASN A 63 21.18 -15.73 2.28
CA ASN A 63 22.50 -15.16 2.53
C ASN A 63 22.70 -13.80 1.81
N GLN A 64 21.70 -12.92 1.94
CA GLN A 64 21.66 -11.64 1.26
C GLN A 64 21.12 -10.56 2.18
N GLU A 65 21.69 -9.35 2.15
CA GLU A 65 21.11 -8.21 2.84
C GLU A 65 19.76 -7.81 2.23
N ILE A 66 18.76 -7.64 3.09
CA ILE A 66 17.42 -7.19 2.73
C ILE A 66 17.05 -6.02 3.63
N ALA A 67 16.91 -4.84 3.02
CA ALA A 67 16.48 -3.65 3.73
C ALA A 67 15.00 -3.78 4.11
N CYS A 68 14.70 -3.57 5.40
CA CYS A 68 13.32 -3.49 5.87
C CYS A 68 12.62 -2.27 5.25
N PRO A 69 11.33 -2.37 4.87
CA PRO A 69 10.54 -1.20 4.45
C PRO A 69 10.61 -0.07 5.49
N LYS A 70 10.81 1.17 5.03
CA LYS A 70 10.76 2.33 5.93
C LYS A 70 9.30 2.58 6.32
N PHE A 71 8.96 2.42 7.60
CA PHE A 71 7.65 2.73 8.15
C PHE A 71 7.54 4.22 8.49
N GLN A 72 6.43 4.87 8.11
CA GLN A 72 6.16 6.22 8.55
C GLN A 72 5.55 6.21 9.96
N VAL A 73 6.32 6.68 10.94
CA VAL A 73 5.79 6.91 12.29
C VAL A 73 4.67 7.98 12.22
N PRO A 74 3.47 7.71 12.77
CA PRO A 74 2.43 8.71 12.91
C PRO A 74 2.98 9.93 13.64
N VAL A 75 2.73 11.12 13.09
CA VAL A 75 3.14 12.38 13.72
C VAL A 75 2.29 12.57 14.98
N GLN A 76 2.73 12.03 16.11
CA GLN A 76 2.16 12.40 17.40
C GLN A 76 2.54 13.86 17.68
N SER A 77 1.52 14.72 17.73
CA SER A 77 1.57 16.11 18.21
C SER A 77 2.67 17.00 17.62
N ILE A 78 2.49 17.51 16.39
CA ILE A 78 3.09 18.80 16.05
C ILE A 78 2.11 19.87 16.55
N SER A 79 2.60 20.62 17.54
CA SER A 79 1.95 21.80 18.11
C SER A 79 1.45 22.74 17.01
N MET A 80 0.38 23.48 17.32
CA MET A 80 -0.24 24.48 16.47
C MET A 80 0.79 25.41 15.80
N ALA A 81 1.24 25.09 14.58
CA ALA A 81 1.97 26.02 13.75
C ALA A 81 1.78 25.64 12.27
N LYS A 82 1.02 26.51 11.59
CA LYS A 82 0.74 26.55 10.15
C LYS A 82 -0.14 25.42 9.63
N ARG A 83 -1.43 25.76 9.49
CA ARG A 83 -2.39 25.17 8.55
C ARG A 83 -1.93 25.37 7.09
N THR A 84 -0.78 24.82 6.70
CA THR A 84 -0.62 24.30 5.35
C THR A 84 -1.40 22.98 5.35
N SER A 85 -2.39 22.85 4.45
CA SER A 85 -3.39 21.77 4.46
C SER A 85 -2.83 20.45 5.02
N ALA A 86 -3.32 20.00 6.17
CA ALA A 86 -2.82 18.81 6.88
C ALA A 86 -2.72 17.54 6.00
N ASN A 87 -3.42 17.53 4.86
CA ASN A 87 -3.37 16.48 3.84
C ASN A 87 -2.10 16.48 2.98
N ALA A 88 -1.38 17.60 2.82
CA ALA A 88 -0.16 17.67 2.01
C ALA A 88 1.09 17.09 2.72
N LEU A 89 0.97 16.77 4.01
CA LEU A 89 2.04 16.21 4.84
C LEU A 89 1.92 14.69 5.05
N LYS A 90 0.84 14.06 4.57
CA LYS A 90 0.64 12.62 4.77
C LYS A 90 1.51 11.85 3.77
N LYS A 91 2.47 11.08 4.28
CA LYS A 91 3.34 10.20 3.48
C LYS A 91 2.74 8.78 3.52
N PRO A 92 3.22 7.85 2.67
CA PRO A 92 2.70 6.50 2.64
C PRO A 92 3.12 5.75 3.91
N ASP A 93 2.32 4.78 4.33
CA ASP A 93 2.57 4.02 5.55
C ASP A 93 3.91 3.28 5.50
N PHE A 94 4.27 2.71 4.34
CA PHE A 94 5.59 2.14 4.11
C PHE A 94 6.20 2.58 2.77
N THR A 95 7.53 2.61 2.73
CA THR A 95 8.28 2.84 1.49
C THR A 95 9.50 1.93 1.38
N CYS A 96 9.66 1.32 0.21
CA CYS A 96 10.87 0.57 -0.17
C CYS A 96 11.57 1.30 -1.32
N PHE A 97 12.89 1.43 -1.26
CA PHE A 97 13.65 2.18 -2.27
C PHE A 97 14.52 1.26 -3.12
N LYS A 98 14.65 1.61 -4.40
CA LYS A 98 15.64 1.00 -5.29
C LYS A 98 16.34 2.07 -6.11
N TYR A 99 17.67 2.08 -6.08
CA TYR A 99 18.45 2.98 -6.91
C TYR A 99 18.30 2.61 -8.40
N ASN A 100 17.93 3.61 -9.21
CA ASN A 100 17.91 3.53 -10.66
C ASN A 100 19.16 4.23 -11.22
N PRO A 101 20.12 3.46 -11.77
CA PRO A 101 21.34 4.05 -12.33
C PRO A 101 21.08 4.90 -13.58
N LEU A 102 19.95 4.72 -14.26
CA LEU A 102 19.62 5.46 -15.49
C LEU A 102 19.22 6.90 -15.21
N SER A 103 18.51 7.12 -14.10
CA SER A 103 18.11 8.45 -13.64
C SER A 103 18.98 8.98 -12.52
N ALA A 104 20.01 8.22 -12.12
CA ALA A 104 20.86 8.47 -10.95
C ALA A 104 20.06 8.82 -9.68
N SER A 105 18.91 8.16 -9.47
CA SER A 105 17.95 8.50 -8.42
C SER A 105 17.34 7.26 -7.79
N GLU A 106 16.82 7.38 -6.57
CA GLU A 106 15.99 6.33 -5.97
C GLU A 106 14.57 6.32 -6.58
N VAL A 107 14.04 5.12 -6.79
CA VAL A 107 12.64 4.86 -7.14
C VAL A 107 11.97 4.21 -5.94
N ALA A 108 10.81 4.73 -5.57
CA ALA A 108 10.11 4.32 -4.36
C ALA A 108 8.90 3.44 -4.69
N LEU A 109 8.84 2.26 -4.07
CA LEU A 109 7.63 1.45 -3.96
C LEU A 109 6.88 1.94 -2.73
N HIS A 110 5.82 2.72 -2.94
CA HIS A 110 4.96 3.18 -1.86
C HIS A 110 3.87 2.16 -1.57
N ILE A 111 3.63 1.95 -0.27
CA ILE A 111 2.60 1.07 0.26
C ILE A 111 1.74 1.89 1.21
N GLU A 112 0.43 1.88 0.98
CA GLU A 112 -0.55 2.50 1.87
C GLU A 112 -1.47 1.42 2.45
N CYS A 113 -1.73 1.50 3.74
CA CYS A 113 -2.54 0.58 4.52
C CYS A 113 -3.83 1.28 4.94
N LYS A 114 -4.97 0.59 4.82
CA LYS A 114 -6.29 1.14 5.15
C LYS A 114 -7.18 0.09 5.80
N PHE A 115 -7.98 0.49 6.79
CA PHE A 115 -9.08 -0.33 7.27
C PHE A 115 -10.17 -0.50 6.20
N LEU A 116 -10.79 -1.68 6.20
CA LEU A 116 -11.91 -2.08 5.36
C LEU A 116 -13.01 -2.68 6.23
N GLY A 117 -14.27 -2.33 5.94
CA GLY A 117 -15.44 -2.80 6.67
C GLY A 117 -16.43 -1.69 7.04
N LYS A 118 -17.29 -2.00 8.02
CA LYS A 118 -18.33 -1.08 8.51
C LYS A 118 -17.70 0.11 9.25
N PRO A 119 -18.27 1.32 9.13
CA PRO A 119 -17.89 2.47 9.95
C PRO A 119 -17.92 2.15 11.44
N LYS A 120 -17.06 2.80 12.24
CA LYS A 120 -17.13 2.70 13.70
C LYS A 120 -18.48 3.25 14.18
N PRO A 121 -19.17 2.60 15.14
CA PRO A 121 -20.46 3.08 15.67
C PRO A 121 -20.39 4.53 16.19
N LEU A 122 -19.28 4.88 16.83
CA LEU A 122 -19.01 6.22 17.38
C LEU A 122 -18.58 7.26 16.32
N SER A 123 -18.38 6.86 15.07
CA SER A 123 -17.94 7.74 13.97
C SER A 123 -18.50 7.27 12.63
N PRO A 124 -19.84 7.28 12.44
CA PRO A 124 -20.48 6.70 11.26
C PRO A 124 -20.14 7.45 9.95
N SER A 125 -19.68 8.70 10.06
CA SER A 125 -19.19 9.49 8.92
C SER A 125 -17.84 8.98 8.39
N TRP A 126 -17.09 8.22 9.20
CA TRP A 126 -15.81 7.65 8.79
C TRP A 126 -16.02 6.33 8.06
N LYS A 127 -16.15 6.42 6.74
CA LYS A 127 -16.40 5.27 5.87
C LYS A 127 -15.08 4.63 5.44
N PHE A 128 -14.74 3.49 6.02
CA PHE A 128 -13.49 2.78 5.75
C PHE A 128 -13.30 2.43 4.28
N ASN A 129 -14.31 1.81 3.65
CA ASN A 129 -14.25 1.42 2.24
C ASN A 129 -14.12 2.65 1.30
N GLU A 130 -14.79 3.77 1.60
CA GLU A 130 -14.59 5.02 0.85
C GLU A 130 -13.17 5.56 1.05
N ASN A 131 -12.66 5.55 2.28
CA ASN A 131 -11.31 6.01 2.60
C ASN A 131 -10.21 5.18 1.91
N TYR A 132 -10.39 3.87 1.74
CA TYR A 132 -9.50 3.03 0.92
C TYR A 132 -9.33 3.60 -0.49
N VAL A 133 -10.43 4.08 -1.07
CA VAL A 133 -10.48 4.68 -2.40
C VAL A 133 -9.91 6.10 -2.40
N ILE A 134 -10.49 7.01 -1.61
CA ILE A 134 -10.19 8.45 -1.70
C ILE A 134 -8.90 8.87 -0.98
N ARG A 135 -8.50 8.13 0.06
CA ARG A 135 -7.30 8.39 0.87
C ARG A 135 -6.24 7.30 0.72
N GLY A 136 -6.51 6.25 -0.06
CA GLY A 136 -5.52 5.26 -0.46
C GLY A 136 -5.24 5.35 -1.95
N ILE A 137 -6.04 4.64 -2.76
CA ILE A 137 -5.86 4.52 -4.22
C ILE A 137 -5.62 5.88 -4.89
N LYS A 138 -6.46 6.87 -4.60
CA LYS A 138 -6.38 8.20 -5.24
C LYS A 138 -5.05 8.93 -5.02
N ARG A 139 -4.31 8.62 -3.95
CA ARG A 139 -3.02 9.26 -3.66
C ARG A 139 -1.92 8.89 -4.66
N PHE A 140 -2.03 7.72 -5.31
CA PHE A 140 -1.13 7.29 -6.36
C PHE A 140 -1.26 8.08 -7.66
N ASP A 141 -2.38 8.79 -7.84
CA ASP A 141 -2.62 9.73 -8.93
C ASP A 141 -2.89 11.15 -8.42
N SER A 142 -2.35 11.52 -7.26
CA SER A 142 -2.54 12.87 -6.72
C SER A 142 -1.33 13.74 -6.99
N HIS A 143 -1.52 14.93 -7.58
CA HIS A 143 -0.45 15.92 -7.73
C HIS A 143 0.21 16.31 -6.41
N THR A 144 -0.52 16.22 -5.29
CA THR A 144 -0.01 16.65 -3.99
C THR A 144 0.74 15.55 -3.25
N HIS A 145 0.36 14.28 -3.43
CA HIS A 145 0.99 13.15 -2.73
C HIS A 145 2.05 12.47 -3.59
N GLN A 146 1.83 12.39 -4.92
CA GLN A 146 2.76 11.86 -5.91
C GLN A 146 3.26 10.44 -5.59
N TYR A 147 2.39 9.58 -5.02
CA TYR A 147 2.85 8.24 -4.67
C TYR A 147 3.21 7.42 -5.90
N GLY A 148 4.35 6.73 -5.83
CA GLY A 148 4.90 5.98 -6.97
C GLY A 148 5.30 6.88 -8.14
N ILE A 149 5.74 8.12 -7.87
CA ILE A 149 6.41 8.94 -8.88
C ILE A 149 7.67 8.21 -9.38
N ASN A 150 7.84 8.16 -10.70
CA ASN A 150 8.91 7.41 -11.37
C ASN A 150 8.87 5.88 -11.17
N ALA A 151 7.85 5.36 -10.50
CA ALA A 151 7.57 3.94 -10.41
C ALA A 151 6.45 3.53 -11.38
N THR A 152 6.43 2.25 -11.73
CA THR A 152 5.38 1.62 -12.54
C THR A 152 4.30 0.94 -11.70
N CYS A 153 4.50 0.82 -10.39
CA CYS A 153 3.53 0.22 -9.49
C CYS A 153 3.60 0.75 -8.06
N GLY A 154 2.56 0.43 -7.29
CA GLY A 154 2.40 0.71 -5.86
C GLY A 154 1.60 -0.40 -5.19
N MET A 155 1.45 -0.33 -3.88
CA MET A 155 0.71 -1.34 -3.12
C MET A 155 -0.32 -0.70 -2.20
N MET A 156 -1.48 -1.34 -2.11
CA MET A 156 -2.55 -1.01 -1.19
C MET A 156 -2.84 -2.22 -0.31
N ILE A 157 -2.69 -2.05 1.00
CA ILE A 157 -3.04 -3.07 2.00
C ILE A 157 -4.40 -2.70 2.61
N GLY A 158 -5.29 -3.68 2.65
CA GLY A 158 -6.61 -3.56 3.25
C GLY A 158 -6.72 -4.47 4.46
N TYR A 159 -6.88 -3.91 5.66
CA TYR A 159 -7.17 -4.72 6.85
C TYR A 159 -8.68 -4.85 7.00
N ILE A 160 -9.20 -6.05 6.80
CA ILE A 160 -10.61 -6.39 6.90
C ILE A 160 -10.97 -6.54 8.38
N ILE A 161 -11.62 -5.52 8.93
CA ILE A 161 -12.02 -5.50 10.35
C ILE A 161 -13.48 -5.90 10.56
N SER A 162 -14.28 -5.92 9.49
CA SER A 162 -15.67 -6.39 9.50
C SER A 162 -16.17 -6.52 8.05
N MET A 163 -17.36 -7.10 7.88
CA MET A 163 -17.95 -7.46 6.57
C MET A 163 -17.24 -8.64 5.91
N THR A 164 -17.94 -9.27 4.97
CA THR A 164 -17.34 -10.29 4.12
C THR A 164 -16.49 -9.62 3.04
N PRO A 165 -15.39 -10.27 2.58
CA PRO A 165 -14.55 -9.73 1.51
C PRO A 165 -15.33 -9.35 0.23
N LYS A 166 -16.35 -10.16 -0.13
CA LYS A 166 -17.25 -9.89 -1.26
C LYS A 166 -18.03 -8.57 -1.12
N ASN A 167 -18.54 -8.28 0.08
CA ASN A 167 -19.28 -7.04 0.31
C ASN A 167 -18.34 -5.83 0.31
N ILE A 168 -17.11 -5.99 0.81
CA ILE A 168 -16.08 -4.95 0.76
C ILE A 168 -15.68 -4.65 -0.69
N GLU A 169 -15.46 -5.67 -1.52
CA GLU A 169 -15.16 -5.50 -2.95
C GLU A 169 -16.27 -4.72 -3.66
N ALA A 170 -17.53 -5.07 -3.41
CA ALA A 170 -18.67 -4.35 -3.99
C ALA A 170 -18.67 -2.87 -3.59
N GLU A 171 -18.58 -2.58 -2.28
CA GLU A 171 -18.59 -1.20 -1.79
C GLU A 171 -17.38 -0.38 -2.25
N VAL A 172 -16.17 -0.95 -2.23
CA VAL A 172 -14.95 -0.29 -2.71
C VAL A 172 -15.09 0.06 -4.20
N ASN A 173 -15.62 -0.85 -5.02
CA ASN A 173 -15.86 -0.59 -6.44
C ASN A 173 -16.94 0.48 -6.67
N ASP A 174 -17.99 0.53 -5.84
CA ASP A 174 -19.01 1.59 -5.92
C ASP A 174 -18.41 2.97 -5.58
N TYR A 175 -17.59 3.06 -4.53
CA TYR A 175 -16.86 4.29 -4.22
C TYR A 175 -15.85 4.65 -5.31
N GLN A 176 -15.18 3.66 -5.92
CA GLN A 176 -14.28 3.90 -7.03
C GLN A 176 -15.02 4.47 -8.24
N LYS A 177 -16.15 3.87 -8.65
CA LYS A 177 -17.00 4.42 -9.72
C LYS A 177 -17.43 5.84 -9.42
N LYS A 178 -17.75 6.15 -8.15
CA LYS A 178 -18.14 7.50 -7.74
C LYS A 178 -17.00 8.52 -7.86
N HIS A 179 -15.79 8.17 -7.45
CA HIS A 179 -14.68 9.12 -7.27
C HIS A 179 -13.59 9.06 -8.36
N MET A 180 -13.50 7.96 -9.10
CA MET A 180 -12.45 7.62 -10.08
C MET A 180 -13.04 6.75 -11.20
N ARG A 181 -14.01 7.30 -11.93
CA ARG A 181 -14.80 6.59 -12.98
C ARG A 181 -13.99 5.82 -14.02
N ASP A 182 -12.78 6.28 -14.33
CA ASP A 182 -11.93 5.69 -15.37
C ASP A 182 -11.11 4.49 -14.89
N TYR A 183 -11.18 4.16 -13.58
CA TYR A 183 -10.40 3.07 -13.00
C TYR A 183 -11.17 1.77 -13.14
N ARG A 184 -10.48 0.72 -13.62
CA ARG A 184 -11.05 -0.63 -13.75
C ARG A 184 -11.44 -1.16 -12.38
N GLU A 185 -12.53 -1.93 -12.30
CA GLU A 185 -12.94 -2.55 -11.04
C GLU A 185 -11.82 -3.43 -10.46
N ILE A 186 -11.70 -3.42 -9.14
CA ILE A 186 -10.87 -4.34 -8.37
C ILE A 186 -11.65 -5.65 -8.26
N LYS A 187 -11.01 -6.77 -8.61
CA LYS A 187 -11.62 -8.10 -8.56
C LYS A 187 -10.69 -9.07 -7.89
N PHE A 188 -11.16 -9.70 -6.82
CA PHE A 188 -10.46 -10.76 -6.11
C PHE A 188 -11.05 -12.12 -6.46
N SER A 189 -10.19 -13.14 -6.40
CA SER A 189 -10.65 -14.52 -6.24
C SER A 189 -10.73 -14.79 -4.75
N PHE A 190 -11.95 -14.86 -4.22
CA PHE A 190 -12.17 -15.25 -2.82
C PHE A 190 -12.16 -16.77 -2.71
N ASP A 191 -10.98 -17.32 -2.48
CA ASP A 191 -10.79 -18.72 -2.08
C ASP A 191 -10.81 -18.84 -0.54
N THR A 192 -10.36 -19.97 0.01
CA THR A 192 -10.31 -20.21 1.45
C THR A 192 -9.05 -19.63 2.12
N THR A 193 -8.26 -18.80 1.42
CA THR A 193 -7.05 -18.22 2.00
C THR A 193 -7.38 -17.02 2.90
N PRO A 194 -6.58 -16.78 3.95
CA PRO A 194 -6.77 -15.62 4.83
C PRO A 194 -6.23 -14.31 4.21
N LEU A 195 -5.61 -14.35 3.02
CA LEU A 195 -5.04 -13.18 2.36
C LEU A 195 -5.38 -13.19 0.88
N PHE A 196 -6.20 -12.22 0.47
CA PHE A 196 -6.64 -12.05 -0.92
C PHE A 196 -5.71 -11.10 -1.66
N GLN A 197 -5.37 -11.45 -2.90
CA GLN A 197 -4.48 -10.66 -3.74
C GLN A 197 -5.11 -10.37 -5.10
N THR A 198 -4.92 -9.16 -5.59
CA THR A 198 -5.23 -8.82 -6.98
C THR A 198 -4.37 -7.65 -7.48
N ARG A 199 -4.38 -7.41 -8.78
CA ARG A 199 -3.67 -6.31 -9.43
C ARG A 199 -4.66 -5.47 -10.24
N GLN A 200 -4.59 -4.17 -10.05
CA GLN A 200 -5.43 -3.21 -10.75
C GLN A 200 -4.54 -2.32 -11.62
N ASN A 201 -4.76 -2.36 -12.93
CA ASN A 201 -4.13 -1.41 -13.84
C ASN A 201 -4.95 -0.12 -13.89
N ILE A 202 -4.32 0.99 -13.52
CA ILE A 202 -4.91 2.33 -13.51
C ILE A 202 -4.19 3.24 -14.50
N LYS A 203 -4.96 4.16 -15.11
CA LYS A 203 -4.43 5.20 -15.99
C LYS A 203 -4.38 6.52 -15.22
N ARG A 204 -3.20 6.85 -14.70
CA ARG A 204 -2.93 8.06 -13.94
C ARG A 204 -3.01 9.29 -14.84
N LYS A 205 -3.66 10.35 -14.36
CA LYS A 205 -3.84 11.63 -15.05
C LYS A 205 -2.77 12.66 -14.65
N TYR A 206 -2.22 12.53 -13.45
CA TYR A 206 -1.52 13.61 -12.75
C TYR A 206 -0.10 13.24 -12.31
N VAL A 207 0.23 11.94 -12.28
CA VAL A 207 1.55 11.44 -11.85
C VAL A 207 2.11 10.50 -12.91
N LYS A 208 3.42 10.61 -13.21
CA LYS A 208 4.15 9.68 -14.09
C LYS A 208 4.70 8.48 -13.31
N SER A 209 4.75 7.27 -13.89
CA SER A 209 4.21 6.81 -15.19
C SER A 209 2.67 6.83 -15.28
N ASN A 210 2.11 7.12 -16.45
CA ASN A 210 0.65 7.16 -16.67
C ASN A 210 -0.01 5.78 -16.60
N GLN A 211 0.68 4.72 -17.04
CA GLN A 211 0.28 3.33 -16.82
C GLN A 211 0.88 2.90 -15.49
N PHE A 212 0.01 2.52 -14.55
CA PHE A 212 0.43 2.20 -13.20
C PHE A 212 -0.36 1.01 -12.67
N GLU A 213 0.34 0.06 -12.06
CA GLU A 213 -0.26 -1.10 -11.44
C GLU A 213 -0.37 -0.89 -9.92
N LEU A 214 -1.57 -1.06 -9.38
CA LEU A 214 -1.79 -1.17 -7.94
C LEU A 214 -1.93 -2.63 -7.55
N ILE A 215 -1.05 -3.08 -6.66
CA ILE A 215 -1.11 -4.39 -6.04
C ILE A 215 -2.00 -4.25 -4.80
N HIS A 216 -3.06 -5.04 -4.71
CA HIS A 216 -3.96 -5.03 -3.56
C HIS A 216 -3.78 -6.30 -2.75
N LEU A 217 -3.50 -6.15 -1.45
CA LEU A 217 -3.40 -7.25 -0.48
C LEU A 217 -4.44 -7.02 0.62
N TRP A 218 -5.45 -7.89 0.73
CA TRP A 218 -6.48 -7.79 1.75
C TRP A 218 -6.38 -8.96 2.73
N VAL A 219 -6.36 -8.66 4.03
CA VAL A 219 -6.28 -9.62 5.14
C VAL A 219 -7.31 -9.29 6.19
#